data_AF-A0A392NJ48-F1
#
_entry.id   AF-A0A392NJ48-F1
#
_cell.length_a   1.000
_cell.length_b   1.000
_cell.length_c   1.000
_cell.angle_alpha   90.00
_cell.angle_beta   90.00
_cell.angle_gamma   90.00
#
_symmetry.space_group_name_H-M   'P 1'
#
loop_
_entity.id
_entity.type
_entity.pdbx_description
1 polymer ?
#
loop_
_entity_poly.entity_id
_entity_poly.type
_entity_poly.pdbx_seq_one_letter_code
_entity_poly.pdbx_strand_id
1 'polypeptide(L)'
;DAVDVVEHALKRHSSDLTTKEMALVALLKLSSRFPSCTERIREIIIQYKGNLVLELQQRSIEFNSIIAKHQNISSTLVERMPVLDEATFNARRAGSLPDAVSTPTGPSVNLPNGAVKSVAPLLDLLDLSADDTPAPSSSGGDFLNDLLGVDPSVVSQQPG
;
A
#
# COMPACT_ATOMS: atom_id res chain seq x y z
N ASP A 1 12.16 25.39 7.68
CA ASP A 1 11.42 24.47 8.57
C ASP A 1 11.51 23.03 8.02
N ALA A 2 11.28 22.01 8.85
CA ALA A 2 11.38 20.59 8.47
C ALA A 2 10.44 20.23 7.31
N VAL A 3 9.22 20.80 7.31
CA VAL A 3 8.25 20.60 6.21
C VAL A 3 8.79 21.17 4.90
N ASP A 4 9.51 22.30 4.91
CA ASP A 4 10.10 22.89 3.70
C ASP A 4 11.14 21.97 3.07
N VAL A 5 11.98 21.34 3.89
CA VAL A 5 13.03 20.43 3.43
C VAL A 5 12.42 19.20 2.77
N VAL A 6 11.39 18.62 3.39
CA VAL A 6 10.69 17.45 2.85
C VAL A 6 9.94 17.80 1.56
N GLU A 7 9.27 18.95 1.53
CA GLU A 7 8.59 19.46 0.33
C GLU A 7 9.59 19.68 -0.83
N HIS A 8 10.76 20.24 -0.53
CA HIS A 8 11.81 20.43 -1.54
C HIS A 8 12.32 19.10 -2.11
N ALA A 9 12.54 18.10 -1.26
CA ALA A 9 12.92 16.76 -1.69
C ALA A 9 11.85 16.12 -2.60
N LEU A 10 10.58 16.30 -2.27
CA LEU A 10 9.45 15.75 -3.00
C LEU A 10 9.26 16.40 -4.38
N LYS A 11 9.51 17.72 -4.49
CA LYS A 11 9.38 18.49 -5.74
C LYS A 11 10.58 18.35 -6.67
N ARG A 12 11.76 17.99 -6.15
CA ARG A 12 12.98 17.91 -6.95
C ARG A 12 12.91 16.75 -7.95
N HIS A 13 13.16 17.05 -9.23
CA HIS A 13 13.09 16.07 -10.32
C HIS A 13 14.14 14.96 -10.21
N SER A 14 15.32 15.26 -9.66
CA SER A 14 16.40 14.30 -9.46
C SER A 14 16.17 13.35 -8.29
N SER A 15 15.12 13.55 -7.48
CA SER A 15 14.76 12.62 -6.41
C SER A 15 14.14 11.37 -7.02
N ASP A 16 14.70 10.22 -6.66
CA ASP A 16 14.18 8.92 -7.07
C ASP A 16 12.83 8.63 -6.40
N LEU A 17 12.18 7.56 -6.88
CA LEU A 17 10.87 7.16 -6.39
C LEU A 17 10.90 6.88 -4.88
N THR A 18 11.88 6.10 -4.43
CA THR A 18 12.06 5.74 -3.02
C THR A 18 12.13 6.98 -2.13
N THR A 19 12.91 8.00 -2.51
CA THR A 19 12.99 9.25 -1.75
C THR A 19 11.65 9.97 -1.69
N LYS A 20 10.89 10.01 -2.79
CA LYS A 20 9.58 10.66 -2.83
C LYS A 20 8.55 9.93 -1.96
N GLU A 21 8.57 8.60 -1.97
CA GLU A 21 7.72 7.79 -1.09
C GLU A 21 8.05 8.04 0.39
N MET A 22 9.33 8.01 0.73
CA MET A 22 9.80 8.29 2.09
C MET A 22 9.46 9.72 2.52
N ALA A 23 9.51 10.69 1.61
CA ALA A 23 9.09 12.06 1.87
C ALA A 23 7.58 12.14 2.17
N LEU A 24 6.71 11.43 1.43
CA LEU A 24 5.28 11.36 1.76
C LEU A 24 5.04 10.72 3.14
N VAL A 25 5.77 9.66 3.48
CA VAL A 25 5.69 9.03 4.81
C VAL A 25 6.17 10.01 5.91
N ALA A 26 7.24 10.76 5.65
CA ALA A 26 7.73 11.77 6.58
C ALA A 26 6.70 12.88 6.79
N LEU A 27 6.04 13.35 5.73
CA LEU A 27 4.94 14.31 5.82
C LEU A 27 3.80 13.79 6.71
N LEU A 28 3.36 12.54 6.53
CA LEU A 28 2.35 11.94 7.41
C LEU A 28 2.80 11.87 8.88
N LYS A 29 4.06 11.52 9.13
CA LYS A 29 4.61 11.51 10.50
C LYS A 29 4.64 12.93 11.10
N LEU A 30 5.05 13.92 10.32
CA LEU A 30 5.12 15.32 10.76
C LEU A 30 3.74 15.91 11.06
N SER A 31 2.69 15.55 10.30
CA SER A 31 1.34 16.08 10.55
C SER A 31 0.76 15.62 11.89
N SER A 32 1.15 14.44 12.38
CA SER A 32 0.77 13.97 13.72
C SER A 32 1.60 14.62 14.83
N ARG A 33 2.87 14.94 14.56
CA ARG A 33 3.80 15.51 15.56
C ARG A 33 3.68 17.02 15.71
N PHE A 34 3.30 17.73 14.65
CA PHE A 34 3.22 19.19 14.59
C PHE A 34 1.84 19.66 14.09
N PRO A 35 0.83 19.72 14.98
CA PRO A 35 -0.54 20.08 14.60
C PRO A 35 -0.67 21.43 13.88
N SER A 36 0.21 22.39 14.17
CA SER A 36 0.27 23.71 13.52
C SER A 36 0.60 23.64 12.03
N CYS A 37 1.25 22.56 11.58
CA CYS A 37 1.69 22.38 10.20
C CYS A 37 0.77 21.44 9.41
N THR A 38 -0.24 20.84 10.05
CA THR A 38 -1.05 19.76 9.49
C THR A 38 -1.79 20.14 8.22
N GLU A 39 -2.44 21.31 8.18
CA GLU A 39 -3.15 21.75 6.97
C GLU A 39 -2.20 21.99 5.81
N ARG A 40 -1.06 22.65 6.06
CA ARG A 40 -0.02 22.83 5.03
C ARG A 40 0.48 21.48 4.51
N ILE A 41 0.73 20.52 5.40
CA ILE A 41 1.15 19.18 5.00
C ILE A 41 0.09 18.50 4.13
N ARG A 42 -1.19 18.62 4.50
CA ARG A 42 -2.32 18.08 3.71
C ARG A 42 -2.37 18.68 2.31
N GLU A 43 -2.15 19.99 2.19
CA GLU A 43 -2.07 20.70 0.90
C GLU A 43 -0.92 20.22 0.03
N ILE A 44 0.23 19.88 0.61
CA ILE A 44 1.36 19.29 -0.13
C ILE A 44 1.02 17.88 -0.60
N ILE A 45 0.46 17.04 0.27
CA ILE A 45 0.11 15.65 -0.03
C ILE A 45 -0.92 15.57 -1.16
N ILE A 46 -1.99 16.39 -1.13
CA ILE A 46 -3.07 16.30 -2.13
C ILE A 46 -2.62 16.62 -3.57
N GLN A 47 -1.51 17.35 -3.76
CA GLN A 47 -0.94 17.58 -5.09
C GLN A 47 -0.54 16.28 -5.79
N TYR A 48 -0.26 15.22 -5.04
CA TYR A 48 0.19 13.93 -5.57
C TYR A 48 -0.97 12.97 -5.86
N LYS A 49 -2.22 13.35 -5.59
CA LYS A 49 -3.41 12.51 -5.87
C LYS A 49 -3.57 12.19 -7.37
N GLY A 50 -3.13 13.08 -8.24
CA GLY A 50 -3.16 12.89 -9.70
C GLY A 50 -1.86 12.37 -10.30
N ASN A 51 -0.91 11.89 -9.47
CA ASN A 51 0.38 11.46 -9.97
C ASN A 51 0.25 10.21 -10.86
N LEU A 52 1.00 10.16 -11.96
CA LEU A 52 1.02 8.99 -12.86
C LEU A 52 1.73 7.78 -12.23
N VAL A 53 2.57 8.01 -11.22
CA VAL A 53 3.20 6.94 -10.43
C VAL A 53 2.21 6.47 -9.37
N LEU A 54 1.68 5.26 -9.55
CA LEU A 54 0.62 4.69 -8.73
C LEU A 54 0.96 4.64 -7.23
N GLU A 55 2.21 4.32 -6.88
CA GLU A 55 2.66 4.29 -5.49
C GLU A 55 2.56 5.66 -4.80
N LEU A 56 2.94 6.74 -5.49
CA LEU A 56 2.84 8.10 -4.96
C LEU A 56 1.39 8.56 -4.88
N GLN A 57 0.60 8.21 -5.90
CA GLN A 57 -0.83 8.49 -5.94
C GLN A 57 -1.57 7.82 -4.79
N GLN A 58 -1.42 6.50 -4.64
CA GLN A 58 -2.09 5.72 -3.61
C GLN A 58 -1.74 6.24 -2.21
N ARG A 59 -0.44 6.39 -1.91
CA ARG A 59 0.00 6.93 -0.61
C ARG A 59 -0.56 8.32 -0.35
N SER A 60 -0.60 9.20 -1.35
CA SER A 60 -1.16 10.54 -1.16
C SER A 60 -2.64 10.54 -0.82
N ILE A 61 -3.43 9.65 -1.44
CA ILE A 61 -4.87 9.50 -1.19
C ILE A 61 -5.10 8.96 0.22
N GLU A 62 -4.39 7.89 0.59
CA GLU A 62 -4.48 7.26 1.91
C GLU A 62 -4.09 8.26 3.01
N PHE A 63 -2.95 8.95 2.86
CA PHE A 63 -2.44 9.87 3.88
C PHE A 63 -3.33 11.10 4.03
N ASN A 64 -3.86 11.64 2.93
CA ASN A 64 -4.87 12.71 3.01
C ASN A 64 -6.14 12.22 3.75
N SER A 65 -6.57 10.97 3.52
CA SER A 65 -7.71 10.40 4.26
C SER A 65 -7.40 10.28 5.76
N ILE A 66 -6.19 9.83 6.13
CA ILE A 66 -5.78 9.73 7.54
C ILE A 66 -5.83 11.11 8.21
N ILE A 67 -5.23 12.12 7.58
CA ILE A 67 -5.15 13.48 8.12
C ILE A 67 -6.53 14.14 8.22
N ALA A 68 -7.37 14.00 7.19
CA ALA A 68 -8.65 14.69 7.11
C ALA A 68 -9.79 13.98 7.88
N LYS A 69 -9.77 12.64 7.94
CA LYS A 69 -10.92 11.85 8.41
C LYS A 69 -10.62 10.95 9.61
N HIS A 70 -9.36 10.53 9.81
CA HIS A 70 -9.00 9.52 10.81
C HIS A 70 -7.97 10.03 11.82
N GLN A 71 -8.16 11.26 12.30
CA GLN A 71 -7.26 11.90 13.27
C GLN A 71 -7.15 11.13 14.59
N ASN A 72 -8.21 10.42 14.99
CA ASN A 72 -8.26 9.64 16.22
C ASN A 72 -7.31 8.43 16.25
N ILE A 73 -6.92 7.89 15.09
CA ILE A 73 -5.94 6.78 14.98
C ILE A 73 -4.59 7.23 14.42
N SER A 74 -4.50 8.45 13.87
CA SER A 74 -3.30 8.97 13.21
C SER A 74 -2.05 8.85 14.09
N SER A 75 -2.15 9.19 15.38
CA SER A 75 -1.03 9.13 16.32
C SER A 75 -0.53 7.71 16.59
N THR A 76 -1.44 6.74 16.68
CA THR A 76 -1.11 5.32 16.86
C THR A 76 -0.45 4.75 15.61
N LEU A 77 -0.93 5.11 14.41
CA LEU A 77 -0.38 4.61 13.14
C LEU A 77 1.08 5.04 12.89
N VAL A 78 1.47 6.20 13.43
CA VAL A 78 2.80 6.79 13.23
C VAL A 78 3.68 6.73 14.48
N GLU A 79 3.42 5.74 15.34
CA GLU A 79 4.28 5.44 16.46
C GLU A 79 5.69 5.03 16.01
N ARG A 80 6.62 4.98 16.98
CA ARG A 80 8.02 4.64 16.69
C ARG A 80 8.06 3.19 16.22
N MET A 81 8.52 2.94 14.99
CA MET A 81 8.76 1.59 14.53
C MET A 81 9.73 0.86 15.47
N PRO A 82 9.49 -0.43 15.79
CA PRO A 82 10.39 -1.22 16.60
C PRO A 82 11.81 -1.26 16.03
N VAL A 83 12.81 -1.28 16.92
CA VAL A 83 14.21 -1.42 16.54
C VAL A 83 14.44 -2.84 16.02
N LEU A 84 15.22 -2.95 14.95
CA LEU A 84 15.60 -4.25 14.39
C LEU A 84 16.67 -4.92 15.27
N ASP A 85 16.44 -6.17 15.66
CA ASP A 85 17.50 -7.01 16.24
C ASP A 85 18.31 -7.67 15.11
N GLU A 86 19.56 -7.23 14.94
CA GLU A 86 20.42 -7.65 13.84
C GLU A 86 20.75 -9.14 13.91
N ALA A 87 20.90 -9.72 15.11
CA ALA A 87 21.19 -11.14 15.28
C ALA A 87 20.03 -12.00 14.76
N THR A 88 18.81 -11.68 15.18
CA THR A 88 17.59 -12.36 14.72
C THR A 88 17.34 -12.15 13.23
N PHE A 89 17.57 -10.94 12.71
CA PHE A 89 17.38 -10.63 11.30
C PHE A 89 18.34 -11.42 10.40
N ASN A 90 19.62 -11.46 10.76
CA ASN A 90 20.64 -12.17 9.99
C ASN A 90 20.43 -13.69 10.04
N ALA A 91 20.03 -14.25 11.19
CA ALA A 91 19.70 -15.66 11.30
C ALA A 91 18.56 -16.08 10.36
N ARG A 92 17.48 -15.28 10.30
CA ARG A 92 16.35 -15.49 9.37
C ARG A 92 16.76 -15.36 7.90
N ARG A 93 17.59 -14.37 7.57
CA ARG A 93 18.07 -14.15 6.19
C ARG A 93 18.99 -15.26 5.70
N ALA A 94 19.75 -15.88 6.60
CA ALA A 94 20.67 -16.98 6.26
C ALA A 94 19.97 -18.34 6.10
N GLY A 95 18.63 -18.41 6.16
CA GLY A 95 17.87 -19.67 6.04
C GLY A 95 18.07 -20.62 7.23
N SER A 96 18.74 -20.18 8.29
CA SER A 96 18.90 -20.96 9.51
C SER A 96 17.69 -20.71 10.41
N LEU A 97 16.65 -21.52 10.24
CA LEU A 97 15.65 -21.70 11.28
C LEU A 97 16.33 -22.39 12.47
N PRO A 98 16.10 -21.87 13.68
CA PRO A 98 15.39 -22.68 14.64
C PRO A 98 13.96 -22.17 14.69
N ASP A 99 13.03 -23.08 14.46
CA ASP A 99 11.66 -22.95 14.93
C ASP A 99 11.70 -22.87 16.45
N ALA A 100 11.79 -21.66 16.96
CA ALA A 100 11.57 -21.36 18.36
C ALA A 100 10.98 -19.95 18.41
N VAL A 101 9.65 -19.91 18.49
CA VAL A 101 8.92 -18.80 19.09
C VAL A 101 9.58 -18.47 20.43
N SER A 102 10.51 -17.52 20.42
CA SER A 102 10.92 -16.80 21.62
C SER A 102 10.15 -15.50 21.60
N THR A 103 8.98 -15.54 22.21
CA THR A 103 8.33 -14.35 22.75
C THR A 103 9.36 -13.60 23.61
N PRO A 104 9.56 -12.29 23.44
CA PRO A 104 10.27 -11.53 24.46
C PRO A 104 9.43 -11.62 25.74
N THR A 105 10.03 -12.18 26.78
CA THR A 105 9.55 -12.15 28.15
C THR A 105 9.56 -10.70 28.61
N GLY A 106 8.51 -9.95 28.28
CA GLY A 106 8.12 -8.76 29.03
C GLY A 106 7.59 -9.19 30.41
N PRO A 107 7.68 -8.33 31.44
CA PRO A 107 7.18 -8.69 32.76
C PRO A 107 5.70 -9.03 32.70
N SER A 108 5.36 -10.19 33.24
CA SER A 108 3.99 -10.68 33.41
C SER A 108 3.13 -9.64 34.12
N VAL A 109 2.17 -9.05 33.40
CA VAL A 109 1.01 -8.43 34.03
C VAL A 109 0.01 -9.55 34.26
N ASN A 110 -0.13 -9.97 35.52
CA ASN A 110 -1.15 -10.89 35.96
C ASN A 110 -2.54 -10.28 35.71
N LEU A 111 -3.22 -10.70 34.64
CA LEU A 111 -4.67 -10.56 34.51
C LEU A 111 -5.33 -11.89 34.91
N PRO A 112 -6.23 -11.92 35.91
CA PRO A 112 -6.96 -13.12 36.23
C PRO A 112 -8.10 -13.33 35.23
N ASN A 113 -8.32 -14.60 34.87
CA ASN A 113 -9.47 -15.20 34.18
C ASN A 113 -9.45 -15.33 32.65
N GLY A 114 -9.29 -16.58 32.20
CA GLY A 114 -10.41 -17.26 31.53
C GLY A 114 -10.16 -17.77 30.09
N ALA A 115 -10.15 -19.10 29.96
CA ALA A 115 -10.38 -19.92 28.76
C ALA A 115 -9.22 -20.11 27.77
N VAL A 116 -8.59 -21.28 27.91
CA VAL A 116 -7.77 -21.97 26.92
C VAL A 116 -8.64 -22.30 25.71
N LYS A 117 -8.32 -21.81 24.52
CA LYS A 117 -8.86 -22.35 23.26
C LYS A 117 -7.70 -22.73 22.36
N SER A 118 -7.60 -24.05 22.15
CA SER A 118 -6.66 -24.72 21.27
C SER A 118 -6.61 -24.07 19.89
N VAL A 119 -5.43 -23.65 19.45
CA VAL A 119 -5.19 -23.19 18.09
C VAL A 119 -5.06 -24.44 17.23
N ALA A 120 -6.16 -24.84 16.59
CA ALA A 120 -6.11 -25.81 15.50
C ALA A 120 -5.34 -25.19 14.31
N PRO A 121 -4.44 -25.94 13.65
CA PRO A 121 -3.63 -25.41 12.57
C PRO A 121 -4.50 -25.20 11.31
N LEU A 122 -4.51 -23.99 10.77
CA LEU A 122 -5.19 -23.58 9.53
C LEU A 122 -4.55 -24.16 8.25
N LEU A 123 -3.94 -25.34 8.34
CA LEU A 123 -3.14 -25.94 7.28
C LEU A 123 -3.96 -26.74 6.25
N ASP A 124 -5.28 -26.84 6.45
CA ASP A 124 -6.18 -27.70 5.67
C ASP A 124 -7.03 -26.94 4.62
N LEU A 125 -6.71 -25.67 4.33
CA LEU A 125 -7.45 -24.84 3.35
C LEU A 125 -6.63 -24.47 2.10
N LEU A 126 -5.43 -25.00 1.93
CA LEU A 126 -4.58 -24.74 0.77
C LEU A 126 -4.66 -25.82 -0.32
N ASP A 127 -5.49 -26.85 -0.16
CA ASP A 127 -5.78 -27.80 -1.23
C ASP A 127 -6.98 -27.33 -2.05
N LEU A 128 -6.76 -26.27 -2.83
CA LEU A 128 -7.57 -25.93 -4.00
C LEU A 128 -6.75 -26.25 -5.23
N SER A 129 -6.49 -27.54 -5.46
CA SER A 129 -6.19 -28.07 -6.77
C SER A 129 -7.45 -27.96 -7.65
N ALA A 130 -7.75 -26.73 -8.08
CA ALA A 130 -8.82 -26.45 -9.03
C ALA A 130 -8.29 -26.71 -10.45
N ASP A 131 -8.94 -27.67 -11.07
CA ASP A 131 -8.82 -28.18 -12.43
C ASP A 131 -8.54 -27.09 -13.48
N ASP A 132 -7.52 -27.37 -14.30
CA ASP A 132 -7.05 -26.57 -15.43
C ASP A 132 -8.06 -26.71 -16.58
N THR A 133 -8.88 -25.68 -16.83
CA THR A 133 -9.72 -25.59 -18.02
C THR A 133 -9.29 -24.40 -18.88
N PRO A 134 -8.80 -24.62 -20.11
CA PRO A 134 -8.35 -23.53 -20.95
C PRO A 134 -9.55 -22.71 -21.45
N ALA A 135 -9.55 -21.42 -21.13
CA ALA A 135 -10.51 -20.46 -21.69
C ALA A 135 -10.37 -20.41 -23.22
N PRO A 136 -11.47 -20.38 -24.00
CA PRO A 136 -11.39 -20.25 -25.44
C PRO A 136 -10.83 -18.87 -25.81
N SER A 137 -9.69 -18.87 -26.51
CA SER A 137 -9.12 -17.71 -27.16
C SER A 137 -10.14 -17.09 -28.10
N SER A 138 -10.75 -15.97 -27.69
CA SER A 138 -11.54 -15.13 -28.60
C SER A 138 -10.58 -14.36 -29.51
N SER A 139 -10.71 -14.65 -30.80
CA SER A 139 -9.96 -14.09 -31.92
C SER A 139 -9.76 -12.58 -31.82
N GLY A 140 -8.51 -12.15 -31.67
CA GLY A 140 -8.08 -10.76 -31.71
C GLY A 140 -8.17 -10.17 -33.12
N GLY A 141 -9.32 -9.55 -33.43
CA GLY A 141 -9.51 -8.88 -34.72
C GLY A 141 -10.32 -7.59 -34.71
N ASP A 142 -11.07 -7.26 -33.64
CA ASP A 142 -12.17 -6.29 -33.79
C ASP A 142 -12.24 -5.15 -32.76
N PHE A 143 -11.27 -5.05 -31.85
CA PHE A 143 -11.27 -3.98 -30.83
C PHE A 143 -11.05 -2.58 -31.43
N LEU A 144 -10.27 -2.48 -32.52
CA LEU A 144 -9.99 -1.18 -33.15
C LEU A 144 -11.17 -0.65 -33.96
N ASN A 145 -12.04 -1.52 -34.50
CA ASN A 145 -13.22 -1.10 -35.25
C ASN A 145 -14.32 -0.59 -34.31
N ASP A 146 -14.48 -1.23 -33.15
CA ASP A 146 -15.42 -0.81 -32.09
C ASP A 146 -15.04 0.55 -31.49
N LEU A 147 -13.74 0.79 -31.26
CA LEU A 147 -13.24 2.07 -30.71
C LEU A 147 -13.39 3.25 -31.69
N LEU A 148 -13.41 2.96 -33.00
CA LEU A 148 -13.51 3.99 -34.06
C LEU A 148 -14.94 4.21 -34.57
N GLY A 149 -15.93 3.44 -34.08
CA GLY A 149 -17.34 3.63 -34.41
C GLY A 149 -17.66 3.53 -35.91
N VAL A 150 -16.91 2.71 -36.66
CA VAL A 150 -17.11 2.52 -38.10
C VAL A 150 -17.89 1.23 -38.32
N ASP A 151 -19.21 1.35 -38.50
CA ASP A 151 -20.05 0.25 -38.99
C ASP A 151 -19.91 0.12 -40.53
N PRO A 152 -19.38 -0.99 -41.08
CA PRO A 152 -19.48 -1.28 -42.50
C PRO A 152 -20.80 -2.00 -42.77
N SER A 153 -21.93 -1.31 -42.65
CA SER A 153 -23.24 -1.84 -43.05
C SER A 153 -24.13 -0.75 -43.63
N VAL A 154 -23.66 -0.10 -44.69
CA VAL A 154 -24.52 0.50 -45.72
C VAL A 154 -23.87 0.28 -47.10
N VAL A 155 -24.10 -0.90 -47.69
CA VAL A 155 -24.15 -1.04 -49.15
C VAL A 155 -25.40 -1.84 -49.45
N SER A 156 -26.53 -1.13 -49.55
CA SER A 156 -27.72 -1.66 -50.22
C SER A 156 -27.77 -1.08 -51.63
N GLN A 157 -27.96 -1.99 -52.57
CA GLN A 157 -27.79 -1.88 -54.01
C GLN A 157 -28.79 -0.93 -54.69
N GLN A 158 -28.31 -0.19 -55.71
CA GLN A 158 -29.01 0.18 -56.95
C GLN A 158 -27.91 0.62 -57.95
N PRO A 159 -27.89 0.24 -59.25
CA PRO A 159 -28.95 0.54 -60.23
C PRO A 159 -29.19 -0.52 -61.34
N GLY A 160 -30.27 -0.35 -62.10
CA GLY A 160 -30.51 -1.02 -63.39
C GLY A 160 -31.88 -1.67 -63.50
#